data_AF-A0A0S8KEM3-F1
#
_entry.id   AF-A0A0S8KEM3-F1
#
_cell.length_a   1.000
_cell.length_b   1.000
_cell.length_c   1.000
_cell.angle_alpha   90.00
_cell.angle_beta   90.00
_cell.angle_gamma   90.00
#
_symmetry.space_group_name_H-M   'P 1'
#
loop_
_entity.id
_entity.type
_entity.pdbx_description
1 polymer ?
#
loop_
_entity_poly.entity_id
_entity_poly.type
_entity_poly.pdbx_seq_one_letter_code
_entity_poly.pdbx_strand_id
1 'polypeptide(L)'
;MKKLQPFILLLFLLPAQICSQEYQEILRNIFFDAEYFLMEESYPDALVEYQKLYTRGYKDNANINYRMGICYLNMPGEKDKSIPYLTKAAQNTTTRYSEGIFSESKADIDVFLYLGNAYRIVNELDRAIDAYNKYKELLGEKDSEMLAYADQQITACNNARTAMETPVYFIREHTGERINGTTSDYNPVVSQDEQVMIYMTRLKFYNAINMATKADGEWSAPINLTPQIQSDGDQHVNCLSLDGKEMYLNKEDNFNSDIYYSKFEGNQWLKSVPLGKQINTKYWESHACISPDGKELLLTSNRKDSYGGMDIYVSTLNEDGGWTEPVNLGDTINTELNEDNPFFSADGKRLYFSSQGHYNIGGYDIFYADRQADGSWGKPVNLGYPLNTTDDDLFFMPLGDGKLAYQAIFDDENIGSRDIYRFQLFDTEAEYLAA
;
A
#
# COMPACT_ATOMS: atom_id res chain seq x y z
N MET A 1 35.98 -63.49 -48.65
CA MET A 1 35.60 -62.07 -48.91
C MET A 1 34.32 -61.81 -48.12
N LYS A 2 34.38 -61.09 -46.98
CA LYS A 2 33.86 -59.71 -46.76
C LYS A 2 32.36 -59.58 -47.13
N LYS A 3 31.43 -58.99 -46.36
CA LYS A 3 31.48 -58.20 -45.12
C LYS A 3 30.01 -57.84 -44.73
N LEU A 4 29.80 -57.56 -43.43
CA LEU A 4 28.84 -56.64 -42.79
C LEU A 4 27.31 -56.91 -42.82
N GLN A 5 26.77 -57.29 -41.66
CA GLN A 5 25.43 -56.88 -41.20
C GLN A 5 25.52 -55.47 -40.58
N PRO A 6 24.49 -54.60 -40.72
CA PRO A 6 24.42 -53.35 -39.98
C PRO A 6 23.92 -53.64 -38.56
N PHE A 7 24.78 -53.46 -37.57
CA PHE A 7 24.37 -53.30 -36.18
C PHE A 7 23.67 -51.94 -36.08
N ILE A 8 22.36 -51.95 -35.84
CA ILE A 8 21.60 -50.73 -35.56
C ILE A 8 22.08 -50.19 -34.22
N LEU A 9 22.64 -48.98 -34.29
CA LEU A 9 23.14 -48.17 -33.18
C LEU A 9 21.94 -47.78 -32.29
N LEU A 10 21.79 -48.42 -31.14
CA LEU A 10 20.72 -48.12 -30.17
C LEU A 10 21.37 -47.84 -28.81
N LEU A 11 22.16 -46.76 -28.72
CA LEU A 11 22.90 -46.43 -27.49
C LEU A 11 23.39 -44.98 -27.39
N PHE A 12 22.53 -43.99 -27.73
CA PHE A 12 22.81 -42.57 -27.45
C PHE A 12 21.61 -41.74 -26.91
N LEU A 13 20.48 -42.37 -26.54
CA LEU A 13 19.30 -41.63 -26.07
C LEU A 13 19.19 -41.46 -24.54
N LEU A 14 19.88 -42.29 -23.75
CA LEU A 14 19.79 -42.27 -22.27
C LEU A 14 20.41 -41.02 -21.60
N PRO A 15 21.62 -40.54 -21.95
CA PRO A 15 22.21 -39.38 -21.26
C PRO A 15 21.50 -38.06 -21.59
N ALA A 16 20.93 -37.93 -22.79
CA ALA A 16 20.15 -36.75 -23.18
C ALA A 16 18.81 -36.66 -22.42
N GLN A 17 18.17 -37.80 -22.16
CA GLN A 17 16.93 -37.84 -21.37
C GLN A 17 17.16 -37.51 -19.89
N ILE A 18 18.25 -38.00 -19.29
CA ILE A 18 18.61 -37.69 -17.89
C ILE A 18 18.93 -36.19 -17.75
N CYS A 19 19.74 -35.63 -18.64
CA CYS A 19 20.07 -34.20 -18.64
C CYS A 19 18.83 -33.32 -18.88
N SER A 20 17.89 -33.76 -19.72
CA SER A 20 16.62 -33.06 -19.92
C SER A 20 15.72 -33.10 -18.67
N GLN A 21 15.73 -34.19 -17.91
CA GLN A 21 14.89 -34.32 -16.72
C GLN A 21 15.44 -33.49 -15.55
N GLU A 22 16.75 -33.52 -15.33
CA GLU A 22 17.44 -32.66 -14.35
C GLU A 22 17.24 -31.18 -14.67
N TYR A 23 17.31 -30.78 -15.94
CA TYR A 23 17.05 -29.40 -16.34
C TYR A 23 15.61 -28.97 -16.08
N GLN A 24 14.63 -29.85 -16.32
CA GLN A 24 13.22 -29.55 -16.01
C GLN A 24 12.96 -29.46 -14.50
N GLU A 25 13.69 -30.24 -13.69
CA GLU A 25 13.62 -30.14 -12.23
C GLU A 25 14.18 -28.80 -11.74
N ILE A 26 15.31 -28.33 -12.29
CA ILE A 26 15.85 -27.00 -11.98
C ILE A 26 14.84 -25.89 -12.27
N LEU A 27 14.20 -25.93 -13.46
CA LEU A 27 13.21 -24.92 -13.83
C LEU A 27 11.98 -24.96 -12.91
N ARG A 28 11.53 -26.17 -12.53
CA ARG A 28 10.43 -26.34 -11.58
C ARG A 28 10.77 -25.76 -10.21
N ASN A 29 11.99 -25.95 -9.71
CA ASN A 29 12.41 -25.39 -8.42
C ASN A 29 12.45 -23.86 -8.47
N ILE A 30 13.00 -23.26 -9.54
CA ILE A 30 12.97 -21.80 -9.74
C ILE A 30 11.54 -21.27 -9.71
N PHE A 31 10.60 -21.97 -10.35
CA PHE A 31 9.19 -21.59 -10.33
C PHE A 31 8.60 -21.64 -8.92
N PHE A 32 8.87 -22.70 -8.15
CA PHE A 32 8.37 -22.79 -6.78
C PHE A 32 8.99 -21.74 -5.85
N ASP A 33 10.27 -21.41 -6.04
CA ASP A 33 10.91 -20.31 -5.32
C ASP A 33 10.22 -18.98 -5.68
N ALA A 34 9.90 -18.75 -6.96
CA ALA A 34 9.18 -17.56 -7.41
C ALA A 34 7.77 -17.46 -6.79
N GLU A 35 6.98 -18.54 -6.82
CA GLU A 35 5.63 -18.58 -6.23
C GLU A 35 5.68 -18.43 -4.71
N TYR A 36 6.72 -18.97 -4.04
CA TYR A 36 6.93 -18.76 -2.61
C TYR A 36 7.15 -17.29 -2.29
N PHE A 37 8.08 -16.62 -2.99
CA PHE A 37 8.31 -15.19 -2.80
C PHE A 37 7.08 -14.34 -3.14
N LEU A 38 6.29 -14.73 -4.15
CA LEU A 38 5.05 -14.05 -4.50
C LEU A 38 4.00 -14.17 -3.39
N MET A 39 3.86 -15.36 -2.79
CA MET A 39 2.94 -15.62 -1.68
C MET A 39 3.33 -14.84 -0.41
N GLU A 40 4.62 -14.62 -0.19
CA GLU A 40 5.14 -13.78 0.90
C GLU A 40 5.19 -12.29 0.52
N GLU A 41 4.60 -11.91 -0.63
CA GLU A 41 4.57 -10.55 -1.16
C GLU A 41 5.95 -9.90 -1.37
N SER A 42 7.02 -10.70 -1.43
CA SER A 42 8.35 -10.25 -1.86
C SER A 42 8.42 -10.18 -3.38
N TYR A 43 7.68 -9.22 -3.95
CA TYR A 43 7.60 -9.02 -5.41
C TYR A 43 8.96 -8.86 -6.10
N PRO A 44 9.97 -8.15 -5.54
CA PRO A 44 11.28 -8.05 -6.16
C PRO A 44 12.00 -9.40 -6.27
N ASP A 45 11.95 -10.23 -5.22
CA ASP A 45 12.60 -11.55 -5.21
C ASP A 45 11.85 -12.52 -6.14
N ALA A 46 10.52 -12.52 -6.11
CA ALA A 46 9.68 -13.29 -7.02
C ALA A 46 9.98 -12.95 -8.48
N LEU A 47 10.07 -11.65 -8.80
CA LEU A 47 10.39 -11.17 -10.14
C LEU A 47 11.76 -11.68 -10.62
N VAL A 48 12.78 -11.67 -9.76
CA VAL A 48 14.12 -12.21 -10.09
C VAL A 48 14.04 -13.68 -10.48
N GLU A 49 13.27 -14.50 -9.75
CA GLU A 49 13.10 -15.90 -10.07
C GLU A 49 12.30 -16.11 -11.36
N TYR A 50 11.19 -15.38 -11.58
CA TYR A 50 10.45 -15.45 -12.84
C TYR A 50 11.30 -15.01 -14.05
N GLN A 51 12.16 -14.00 -13.90
CA GLN A 51 13.09 -13.59 -14.96
C GLN A 51 14.07 -14.70 -15.36
N LYS A 52 14.48 -15.56 -14.40
CA LYS A 52 15.30 -16.74 -14.72
C LYS A 52 14.55 -17.73 -15.60
N LEU A 53 13.24 -17.93 -15.40
CA LEU A 53 12.40 -18.75 -16.29
C LEU A 53 12.19 -18.09 -17.65
N TYR A 54 11.85 -16.79 -17.64
CA TYR A 54 11.63 -15.98 -18.83
C TYR A 54 12.80 -16.08 -19.82
N THR A 55 14.03 -15.94 -19.30
CA THR A 55 15.28 -16.06 -20.07
C THR A 55 15.65 -17.50 -20.47
N ARG A 56 15.01 -18.51 -19.88
CA ARG A 56 15.22 -19.96 -20.14
C ARG A 56 14.10 -20.59 -20.97
N GLY A 57 13.51 -19.82 -21.88
CA GLY A 57 12.56 -20.31 -22.88
C GLY A 57 11.08 -20.14 -22.52
N TYR A 58 10.76 -19.51 -21.38
CA TYR A 58 9.38 -19.23 -20.98
C TYR A 58 8.90 -17.83 -21.36
N LYS A 59 9.65 -17.08 -22.16
CA LYS A 59 9.28 -15.72 -22.59
C LYS A 59 7.88 -15.61 -23.19
N ASP A 60 7.38 -16.66 -23.85
CA ASP A 60 6.08 -16.70 -24.51
C ASP A 60 5.01 -17.46 -23.70
N ASN A 61 5.35 -17.94 -22.50
CA ASN A 61 4.39 -18.55 -21.57
C ASN A 61 3.54 -17.43 -20.94
N ALA A 62 2.21 -17.50 -21.08
CA ALA A 62 1.32 -16.45 -20.60
C ALA A 62 1.26 -16.40 -19.06
N ASN A 63 1.35 -17.55 -18.37
CA ASN A 63 1.39 -17.61 -16.91
C ASN A 63 2.64 -16.91 -16.34
N ILE A 64 3.82 -17.13 -16.94
CA ILE A 64 5.05 -16.47 -16.48
C ILE A 64 4.98 -14.95 -16.69
N ASN A 65 4.43 -14.49 -17.83
CA ASN A 65 4.21 -13.06 -18.07
C ASN A 65 3.17 -12.48 -17.10
N TYR A 66 2.10 -13.23 -16.80
CA TYR A 66 1.08 -12.85 -15.84
C TYR A 66 1.69 -12.60 -14.45
N ARG A 67 2.46 -13.56 -13.94
CA ARG A 67 3.13 -13.44 -12.64
C ARG A 67 4.16 -12.30 -12.59
N MET A 68 4.97 -12.13 -13.64
CA MET A 68 5.88 -10.98 -13.74
C MET A 68 5.13 -9.65 -13.76
N GLY A 69 3.99 -9.59 -14.47
CA GLY A 69 3.11 -8.44 -14.50
C GLY A 69 2.58 -8.07 -13.12
N ILE A 70 2.11 -9.05 -12.35
CA ILE A 70 1.68 -8.86 -10.95
C ILE A 70 2.84 -8.32 -10.09
N CYS A 71 4.05 -8.88 -10.23
CA CYS A 71 5.20 -8.41 -9.46
C CYS A 71 5.47 -6.92 -9.73
N TYR A 72 5.54 -6.52 -11.01
CA TYR A 72 5.74 -5.11 -11.36
C TYR A 72 4.61 -4.22 -10.85
N LEU A 73 3.35 -4.65 -10.98
CA LEU A 73 2.18 -3.87 -10.56
C LEU A 73 2.14 -3.60 -9.04
N ASN A 74 2.80 -4.44 -8.25
CA ASN A 74 2.92 -4.27 -6.79
C ASN A 74 4.27 -3.71 -6.35
N MET A 75 5.18 -3.41 -7.30
CA MET A 75 6.44 -2.74 -7.01
C MET A 75 6.27 -1.23 -7.19
N PRO A 76 6.33 -0.45 -6.11
CA PRO A 76 6.14 0.99 -6.22
C PRO A 76 7.22 1.66 -7.09
N GLY A 77 6.82 2.62 -7.92
CA GLY A 77 7.68 3.25 -8.93
C GLY A 77 7.99 2.38 -10.16
N GLU A 78 7.48 1.14 -10.21
CA GLU A 78 7.75 0.18 -11.29
C GLU A 78 6.46 -0.37 -11.92
N LYS A 79 5.30 0.15 -11.49
CA LYS A 79 3.97 -0.36 -11.85
C LYS A 79 3.67 -0.26 -13.34
N ASP A 80 4.16 0.77 -14.02
CA ASP A 80 4.06 0.97 -15.47
C ASP A 80 4.69 -0.17 -16.28
N LYS A 81 5.79 -0.76 -15.76
CA LYS A 81 6.51 -1.87 -16.41
C LYS A 81 5.70 -3.16 -16.43
N SER A 82 4.60 -3.25 -15.70
CA SER A 82 3.68 -4.40 -15.73
C SER A 82 2.95 -4.54 -17.08
N ILE A 83 2.63 -3.42 -17.74
CA ILE A 83 1.80 -3.35 -18.95
C ILE A 83 2.27 -4.30 -20.06
N PRO A 84 3.55 -4.30 -20.50
CA PRO A 84 3.99 -5.19 -21.57
C PRO A 84 3.82 -6.68 -21.23
N TYR A 85 4.04 -7.07 -19.98
CA TYR A 85 3.91 -8.47 -19.54
C TYR A 85 2.43 -8.87 -19.42
N LEU A 86 1.60 -8.06 -18.77
CA LEU A 86 0.16 -8.31 -18.65
C LEU A 86 -0.53 -8.32 -20.02
N THR A 87 -0.15 -7.41 -20.93
CA THR A 87 -0.67 -7.38 -22.30
C THR A 87 -0.33 -8.67 -23.05
N LYS A 88 0.89 -9.20 -22.85
CA LYS A 88 1.31 -10.47 -23.48
C LYS A 88 0.57 -11.67 -22.88
N ALA A 89 0.41 -11.69 -21.56
CA ALA A 89 -0.34 -12.73 -20.84
C ALA A 89 -1.81 -12.78 -21.28
N ALA A 90 -2.45 -11.61 -21.45
CA ALA A 90 -3.85 -11.48 -21.87
C ALA A 90 -4.17 -12.08 -23.26
N GLN A 91 -3.16 -12.40 -24.07
CA GLN A 91 -3.35 -13.05 -25.37
C GLN A 91 -3.73 -14.54 -25.27
N ASN A 92 -3.49 -15.18 -24.11
CA ASN A 92 -3.78 -16.60 -23.90
C ASN A 92 -4.21 -16.88 -22.46
N THR A 93 -5.51 -16.75 -22.20
CA THR A 93 -6.12 -16.87 -20.87
C THR A 93 -6.96 -18.14 -20.70
N THR A 94 -7.34 -18.44 -19.46
CA THR A 94 -8.23 -19.55 -19.10
C THR A 94 -9.09 -19.20 -17.90
N THR A 95 -10.36 -19.62 -17.90
CA THR A 95 -11.26 -19.55 -16.74
C THR A 95 -11.11 -20.76 -15.79
N ARG A 96 -10.20 -21.68 -16.12
CA ARG A 96 -9.89 -22.88 -15.32
C ARG A 96 -8.42 -22.85 -14.91
N TYR A 97 -7.97 -21.71 -14.42
CA TYR A 97 -6.60 -21.49 -14.01
C TYR A 97 -6.23 -22.41 -12.85
N SER A 98 -4.97 -22.83 -12.80
CA SER A 98 -4.42 -23.64 -11.72
C SER A 98 -3.18 -22.97 -11.15
N GLU A 99 -3.40 -22.21 -10.07
CA GLU A 99 -2.36 -21.51 -9.32
C GLU A 99 -1.28 -22.47 -8.80
N GLY A 100 -0.02 -22.03 -8.80
CA GLY A 100 1.11 -22.79 -8.27
C GLY A 100 1.54 -23.99 -9.13
N ILE A 101 1.02 -24.13 -10.36
CA ILE A 101 1.37 -25.23 -11.26
C ILE A 101 2.39 -24.78 -12.31
N PHE A 102 3.62 -25.31 -12.23
CA PHE A 102 4.70 -24.98 -13.18
C PHE A 102 4.34 -25.25 -14.66
N SER A 103 3.55 -26.27 -14.94
CA SER A 103 3.13 -26.60 -16.31
C SER A 103 1.99 -25.74 -16.84
N GLU A 104 1.43 -24.83 -16.03
CA GLU A 104 0.43 -23.89 -16.49
C GLU A 104 1.06 -22.94 -17.52
N SER A 105 0.38 -22.81 -18.65
CA SER A 105 0.86 -22.06 -19.83
C SER A 105 -0.03 -20.89 -20.19
N LYS A 106 -1.22 -20.81 -19.57
CA LYS A 106 -2.22 -19.77 -19.75
C LYS A 106 -2.27 -18.87 -18.51
N ALA A 107 -2.58 -17.61 -18.72
CA ALA A 107 -2.85 -16.69 -17.62
C ALA A 107 -4.28 -16.89 -17.09
N ASP A 108 -4.49 -16.53 -15.83
CA ASP A 108 -5.84 -16.34 -15.29
C ASP A 108 -6.54 -15.20 -16.05
N ILE A 109 -7.87 -15.20 -16.07
CA ILE A 109 -8.68 -14.08 -16.56
C ILE A 109 -8.51 -12.82 -15.72
N ASP A 110 -8.08 -12.94 -14.46
CA ASP A 110 -7.73 -11.79 -13.60
C ASP A 110 -6.65 -10.90 -14.21
N VAL A 111 -5.89 -11.38 -15.22
CA VAL A 111 -4.99 -10.54 -16.01
C VAL A 111 -5.68 -9.29 -16.59
N PHE A 112 -6.97 -9.36 -16.92
CA PHE A 112 -7.71 -8.20 -17.44
C PHE A 112 -8.03 -7.18 -16.34
N LEU A 113 -8.27 -7.63 -15.11
CA LEU A 113 -8.41 -6.76 -13.95
C LEU A 113 -7.09 -6.03 -13.67
N TYR A 114 -5.98 -6.77 -13.58
CA TYR A 114 -4.65 -6.18 -13.35
C TYR A 114 -4.21 -5.25 -14.49
N LEU A 115 -4.56 -5.58 -15.73
CA LEU A 115 -4.28 -4.71 -16.88
C LEU A 115 -5.10 -3.42 -16.81
N GLY A 116 -6.36 -3.50 -16.37
CA GLY A 116 -7.18 -2.33 -16.08
C GLY A 116 -6.54 -1.43 -15.02
N ASN A 117 -6.06 -2.02 -13.91
CA ASN A 117 -5.36 -1.29 -12.86
C ASN A 117 -4.09 -0.61 -13.42
N ALA A 118 -3.28 -1.36 -14.17
CA ALA A 118 -2.05 -0.84 -14.78
C ALA A 118 -2.32 0.34 -15.73
N TYR A 119 -3.34 0.26 -16.57
CA TYR A 119 -3.74 1.37 -17.44
C TYR A 119 -4.30 2.57 -16.67
N ARG A 120 -5.07 2.33 -15.60
CA ARG A 120 -5.60 3.39 -14.75
C ARG A 120 -4.46 4.20 -14.13
N ILE A 121 -3.47 3.53 -13.54
CA ILE A 121 -2.28 4.13 -12.90
C ILE A 121 -1.50 5.04 -13.84
N VAL A 122 -1.38 4.68 -15.12
CA VAL A 122 -0.69 5.51 -16.12
C VAL A 122 -1.63 6.49 -16.85
N ASN A 123 -2.83 6.73 -16.31
CA ASN A 123 -3.86 7.64 -16.83
C ASN A 123 -4.41 7.28 -18.21
N GLU A 124 -4.25 6.03 -18.66
CA GLU A 124 -4.87 5.51 -19.89
C GLU A 124 -6.30 5.01 -19.61
N LEU A 125 -7.16 5.93 -19.13
CA LEU A 125 -8.46 5.61 -18.52
C LEU A 125 -9.43 4.87 -19.46
N ASP A 126 -9.42 5.18 -20.76
CA ASP A 126 -10.25 4.46 -21.74
C ASP A 126 -9.82 2.99 -21.88
N ARG A 127 -8.51 2.74 -21.93
CA ARG A 127 -7.97 1.36 -22.00
C ARG A 127 -8.20 0.60 -20.70
N ALA A 128 -8.17 1.30 -19.57
CA ALA A 128 -8.51 0.72 -18.27
C ALA A 128 -9.97 0.23 -18.27
N ILE A 129 -10.91 1.08 -18.68
CA ILE A 129 -12.34 0.74 -18.78
C ILE A 129 -12.56 -0.44 -19.74
N ASP A 130 -11.89 -0.46 -20.89
CA ASP A 130 -11.96 -1.59 -21.84
C ASP A 130 -11.49 -2.91 -21.21
N ALA A 131 -10.38 -2.87 -20.46
CA ALA A 131 -9.85 -4.05 -19.78
C ALA A 131 -10.79 -4.56 -18.67
N TYR A 132 -11.37 -3.68 -17.85
CA TYR A 132 -12.36 -4.08 -16.84
C TYR A 132 -13.63 -4.65 -17.47
N ASN A 133 -14.12 -4.06 -18.56
CA ASN A 133 -15.26 -4.63 -19.29
C ASN A 133 -14.94 -6.02 -19.84
N LYS A 134 -13.72 -6.21 -20.37
CA LYS A 134 -13.24 -7.53 -20.82
C LYS A 134 -13.20 -8.55 -19.70
N TYR A 135 -12.77 -8.14 -18.51
CA TYR A 135 -12.79 -8.99 -17.31
C TYR A 135 -14.22 -9.42 -16.97
N LYS A 136 -15.15 -8.46 -16.89
CA LYS A 136 -16.57 -8.73 -16.59
C LYS A 136 -17.25 -9.68 -17.58
N GLU A 137 -16.90 -9.60 -18.87
CA GLU A 137 -17.42 -10.54 -19.89
C GLU A 137 -17.02 -12.00 -19.65
N LEU A 138 -15.93 -12.24 -18.93
CA LEU A 138 -15.37 -13.57 -18.69
C LEU A 138 -15.81 -14.17 -17.35
N LEU A 139 -16.31 -13.33 -16.44
CA LEU A 139 -16.84 -13.74 -15.14
C LEU A 139 -18.15 -14.53 -15.30
N GLY A 140 -18.34 -15.51 -14.41
CA GLY A 140 -19.56 -16.30 -14.32
C GLY A 140 -20.61 -15.68 -13.40
N GLU A 141 -21.81 -16.28 -13.38
CA GLU A 141 -22.93 -15.81 -12.54
C GLU A 141 -22.64 -15.83 -11.03
N LYS A 142 -21.63 -16.58 -10.60
CA LYS A 142 -21.23 -16.71 -9.19
C LYS A 142 -20.24 -15.64 -8.73
N ASP A 143 -19.68 -14.86 -9.66
CA ASP A 143 -18.60 -13.91 -9.38
C ASP A 143 -19.16 -12.51 -9.13
N SER A 144 -20.30 -12.41 -8.42
CA SER A 144 -21.02 -11.15 -8.20
C SER A 144 -20.18 -10.09 -7.50
N GLU A 145 -19.31 -10.50 -6.57
CA GLU A 145 -18.38 -9.61 -5.87
C GLU A 145 -17.33 -9.04 -6.83
N MET A 146 -16.75 -9.87 -7.69
CA MET A 146 -15.77 -9.42 -8.69
C MET A 146 -16.38 -8.53 -9.77
N LEU A 147 -17.65 -8.79 -10.14
CA LEU A 147 -18.42 -7.91 -11.02
C LEU A 147 -18.61 -6.52 -10.40
N ALA A 148 -19.02 -6.48 -9.12
CA ALA A 148 -19.22 -5.23 -8.40
C ALA A 148 -17.90 -4.45 -8.24
N TYR A 149 -16.81 -5.14 -7.92
CA TYR A 149 -15.48 -4.54 -7.83
C TYR A 149 -15.03 -3.96 -9.18
N ALA A 150 -15.18 -4.69 -10.28
CA ALA A 150 -14.84 -4.19 -11.61
C ALA A 150 -15.70 -2.98 -12.02
N ASP A 151 -16.99 -2.96 -11.67
CA ASP A 151 -17.87 -1.80 -11.89
C ASP A 151 -17.42 -0.57 -11.10
N GLN A 152 -16.94 -0.78 -9.87
CA GLN A 152 -16.36 0.29 -9.07
C GLN A 152 -15.06 0.82 -9.69
N GLN A 153 -14.18 -0.05 -10.19
CA GLN A 153 -12.95 0.40 -10.87
C GLN A 153 -13.27 1.21 -12.15
N ILE A 154 -14.29 0.82 -12.92
CA ILE A 154 -14.78 1.61 -14.06
C ILE A 154 -15.31 2.97 -13.59
N THR A 155 -16.05 2.99 -12.48
CA THR A 155 -16.54 4.24 -11.88
C THR A 155 -15.38 5.13 -11.45
N ALA A 156 -14.34 4.58 -10.83
CA ALA A 156 -13.14 5.31 -10.44
C ALA A 156 -12.44 5.95 -11.66
N CYS A 157 -12.32 5.24 -12.79
CA CYS A 157 -11.80 5.83 -14.02
C CYS A 157 -12.63 7.03 -14.51
N ASN A 158 -13.97 6.97 -14.42
CA ASN A 158 -14.83 8.10 -14.81
C ASN A 158 -14.73 9.27 -13.83
N ASN A 159 -14.64 8.98 -12.54
CA ASN A 159 -14.42 9.99 -11.50
C ASN A 159 -13.07 10.69 -11.71
N ALA A 160 -12.01 9.93 -12.04
CA ALA A 160 -10.68 10.46 -12.33
C ALA A 160 -10.71 11.45 -13.51
N ARG A 161 -11.43 11.13 -14.60
CA ARG A 161 -11.63 12.08 -15.72
C ARG A 161 -12.20 13.40 -15.23
N THR A 162 -13.24 13.33 -14.39
CA THR A 162 -13.91 14.52 -13.86
C THR A 162 -12.98 15.30 -12.92
N ALA A 163 -12.25 14.62 -12.03
CA ALA A 163 -11.33 15.25 -11.10
C ALA A 163 -10.16 15.94 -11.81
N MET A 164 -9.64 15.35 -12.90
CA MET A 164 -8.57 15.94 -13.72
C MET A 164 -9.01 17.22 -14.45
N GLU A 165 -10.31 17.43 -14.67
CA GLU A 165 -10.85 18.67 -15.25
C GLU A 165 -10.91 19.82 -14.24
N THR A 166 -10.92 19.52 -12.94
CA THR A 166 -10.98 20.50 -11.84
C THR A 166 -9.92 20.21 -10.77
N PRO A 167 -8.63 20.41 -11.08
CA PRO A 167 -7.56 20.08 -10.16
C PRO A 167 -7.59 20.96 -8.91
N VAL A 168 -7.21 20.40 -7.77
CA VAL A 168 -7.02 21.13 -6.52
C VAL A 168 -5.69 21.90 -6.53
N TYR A 169 -5.64 22.96 -5.73
CA TYR A 169 -4.48 23.85 -5.69
C TYR A 169 -3.64 23.58 -4.45
N PHE A 170 -2.35 23.30 -4.66
CA PHE A 170 -1.41 23.13 -3.57
C PHE A 170 0.02 23.55 -3.93
N ILE A 171 0.79 23.87 -2.90
CA ILE A 171 2.25 23.94 -2.96
C ILE A 171 2.81 22.68 -2.30
N ARG A 172 3.81 22.06 -2.93
CA ARG A 172 4.52 20.89 -2.44
C ARG A 172 5.99 21.24 -2.25
N GLU A 173 6.48 21.09 -1.03
CA GLU A 173 7.85 21.42 -0.64
C GLU A 173 8.60 20.15 -0.22
N HIS A 174 9.70 19.84 -0.90
CA HIS A 174 10.55 18.71 -0.56
C HIS A 174 11.26 18.95 0.78
N THR A 175 11.26 17.98 1.70
CA THR A 175 11.83 18.19 3.05
C THR A 175 13.36 18.15 3.13
N GLY A 176 14.02 17.93 1.98
CA GLY A 176 15.47 18.02 1.81
C GLY A 176 16.22 16.71 2.10
N GLU A 177 17.48 16.65 1.66
CA GLU A 177 18.38 15.48 1.74
C GLU A 177 18.71 15.04 3.18
N ARG A 178 18.35 15.84 4.19
CA ARG A 178 18.51 15.46 5.60
C ARG A 178 17.44 14.48 6.05
N ILE A 179 16.22 14.64 5.53
CA ILE A 179 15.09 13.78 5.84
C ILE A 179 15.05 12.62 4.85
N ASN A 180 15.16 12.94 3.56
CA ASN A 180 15.03 11.99 2.45
C ASN A 180 16.41 11.45 2.03
N GLY A 181 16.57 10.14 2.14
CA GLY A 181 17.77 9.40 1.75
C GLY A 181 17.58 8.62 0.46
N THR A 182 18.58 7.82 0.08
CA THR A 182 18.55 7.05 -1.18
C THR A 182 17.66 5.81 -1.15
N THR A 183 16.89 5.58 -0.07
CA THR A 183 15.99 4.43 0.06
C THR A 183 14.53 4.89 0.07
N SER A 184 13.63 4.35 0.88
CA SER A 184 12.24 4.84 0.95
C SER A 184 12.06 5.48 2.32
N ASP A 185 11.69 6.75 2.34
CA ASP A 185 11.32 7.47 3.55
C ASP A 185 9.81 7.73 3.53
N TYR A 186 9.10 7.27 4.56
CA TYR A 186 7.64 7.17 4.52
C TYR A 186 6.98 7.24 5.91
N ASN A 187 5.66 7.30 5.92
CA ASN A 187 4.82 7.45 7.13
C ASN A 187 5.29 8.59 8.07
N PRO A 188 5.44 9.84 7.57
CA PRO A 188 5.86 10.94 8.42
C PRO A 188 4.75 11.34 9.39
N VAL A 189 5.07 11.39 10.69
CA VAL A 189 4.23 12.01 11.72
C VAL A 189 4.97 13.19 12.32
N VAL A 190 4.28 14.33 12.44
CA VAL A 190 4.89 15.61 12.81
C VAL A 190 4.16 16.22 14.00
N SER A 191 4.89 16.84 14.93
CA SER A 191 4.27 17.65 15.99
C SER A 191 3.59 18.88 15.40
N GLN A 192 2.51 19.37 16.02
CA GLN A 192 1.70 20.44 15.43
C GLN A 192 2.43 21.79 15.31
N ASP A 193 3.53 21.97 16.03
CA ASP A 193 4.44 23.11 15.93
C ASP A 193 5.57 22.91 14.89
N GLU A 194 5.52 21.81 14.15
CA GLU A 194 6.53 21.38 13.16
C GLU A 194 7.95 21.29 13.74
N GLN A 195 8.11 21.06 15.04
CA GLN A 195 9.44 20.96 15.69
C GLN A 195 9.99 19.55 15.74
N VAL A 196 9.14 18.52 15.66
CA VAL A 196 9.54 17.11 15.71
C VAL A 196 8.89 16.38 14.55
N MET A 197 9.67 15.62 13.80
CA MET A 197 9.19 14.66 12.80
C MET A 197 9.71 13.28 13.15
N ILE A 198 8.83 12.28 13.11
CA ILE A 198 9.18 10.87 13.18
C ILE A 198 8.69 10.21 11.89
N TYR A 199 9.52 9.36 11.29
CA TYR A 199 9.21 8.71 10.03
C TYR A 199 9.92 7.37 9.91
N MET A 200 9.48 6.58 8.93
CA MET A 200 10.06 5.29 8.60
C MET A 200 11.11 5.44 7.50
N THR A 201 12.22 4.72 7.61
CA THR A 201 13.18 4.53 6.53
C THR A 201 13.31 3.04 6.22
N ARG A 202 13.07 2.64 4.97
CA ARG A 202 13.32 1.26 4.53
C ARG A 202 14.82 1.03 4.41
N LEU A 203 15.36 0.11 5.19
CA LEU A 203 16.74 -0.34 5.09
C LEU A 203 16.80 -1.77 4.54
N LYS A 204 18.00 -2.22 4.20
CA LYS A 204 18.22 -3.53 3.59
C LYS A 204 17.69 -4.72 4.42
N PHE A 205 17.70 -4.60 5.75
CA PHE A 205 17.40 -5.72 6.65
C PHE A 205 16.21 -5.47 7.58
N TYR A 206 15.74 -4.23 7.68
CA TYR A 206 14.66 -3.85 8.59
C TYR A 206 14.11 -2.45 8.21
N ASN A 207 12.98 -2.06 8.81
CA ASN A 207 12.48 -0.69 8.70
C ASN A 207 12.88 0.10 9.96
N ALA A 208 13.62 1.18 9.77
CA ALA A 208 14.05 2.03 10.88
C ALA A 208 13.02 3.12 11.18
N ILE A 209 12.84 3.42 12.47
CA ILE A 209 12.09 4.59 12.93
C ILE A 209 13.10 5.70 13.20
N ASN A 210 13.01 6.80 12.47
CA ASN A 210 13.90 7.94 12.55
C ASN A 210 13.18 9.16 13.10
N MET A 211 13.90 10.00 13.86
CA MET A 211 13.39 11.26 14.37
C MET A 211 14.32 12.41 14.01
N ALA A 212 13.75 13.48 13.46
CA ALA A 212 14.43 14.74 13.24
C ALA A 212 13.75 15.86 14.03
N THR A 213 14.54 16.83 14.48
CA THR A 213 14.01 18.05 15.09
C THR A 213 14.25 19.25 14.18
N LYS A 214 13.38 20.25 14.24
CA LYS A 214 13.50 21.48 13.46
C LYS A 214 14.09 22.59 14.32
N ALA A 215 15.04 23.35 13.77
CA ALA A 215 15.57 24.56 14.39
C ALA A 215 15.88 25.58 13.30
N ASP A 216 15.50 26.84 13.51
CA ASP A 216 15.69 27.93 12.54
C ASP A 216 15.14 27.61 11.13
N GLY A 217 14.03 26.85 11.07
CA GLY A 217 13.37 26.44 9.83
C GLY A 217 13.97 25.19 9.17
N GLU A 218 15.08 24.67 9.68
CA GLU A 218 15.82 23.56 9.09
C GLU A 218 15.69 22.28 9.91
N TRP A 219 15.51 21.14 9.23
CA TRP A 219 15.52 19.83 9.89
C TRP A 219 16.95 19.42 10.28
N SER A 220 17.09 18.80 11.45
CA SER A 220 18.33 18.17 11.91
C SER A 220 18.65 16.92 11.09
N ALA A 221 19.88 16.41 11.22
CA ALA A 221 20.11 15.02 10.85
C ALA A 221 19.25 14.11 11.75
N PRO A 222 18.65 13.04 11.21
CA PRO A 222 17.78 12.16 11.97
C PRO A 222 18.58 11.30 12.95
N ILE A 223 17.96 10.97 14.08
CA ILE A 223 18.43 9.94 14.99
C ILE A 223 17.56 8.68 14.82
N ASN A 224 18.19 7.52 14.83
CA ASN A 224 17.48 6.24 14.77
C ASN A 224 16.91 5.89 16.15
N LEU A 225 15.58 5.92 16.28
CA LEU A 225 14.84 5.60 17.51
C LEU A 225 14.63 4.09 17.71
N THR A 226 14.80 3.28 16.68
CA THR A 226 14.55 1.81 16.72
C THR A 226 15.18 1.14 17.95
N PRO A 227 16.48 1.38 18.29
CA PRO A 227 17.09 0.79 19.48
C PRO A 227 16.55 1.36 20.79
N GLN A 228 16.21 2.65 20.81
CA GLN A 228 15.74 3.35 22.01
C GLN A 228 14.37 2.82 22.45
N ILE A 229 13.48 2.55 21.49
CA ILE A 229 12.16 1.97 21.77
C ILE A 229 12.18 0.44 21.87
N GLN A 230 13.33 -0.21 21.62
CA GLN A 230 13.51 -1.67 21.59
C GLN A 230 12.65 -2.38 20.54
N SER A 231 12.57 -1.82 19.33
CA SER A 231 11.96 -2.50 18.18
C SER A 231 12.98 -3.42 17.50
N ASP A 232 12.50 -4.56 16.99
CA ASP A 232 13.28 -5.49 16.17
C ASP A 232 13.26 -5.10 14.68
N GLY A 233 12.67 -3.93 14.35
CA GLY A 233 12.55 -3.41 12.99
C GLY A 233 11.25 -3.80 12.27
N ASP A 234 10.27 -4.23 13.06
CA ASP A 234 8.92 -4.70 12.71
C ASP A 234 7.81 -3.77 13.24
N GLN A 235 8.18 -2.58 13.72
CA GLN A 235 7.25 -1.56 14.17
C GLN A 235 7.19 -0.41 13.17
N HIS A 236 5.98 0.09 12.92
CA HIS A 236 5.70 1.16 11.98
C HIS A 236 5.00 2.30 12.71
N VAL A 237 5.48 3.53 12.52
CA VAL A 237 4.87 4.70 13.16
C VAL A 237 3.50 5.00 12.54
N ASN A 238 2.52 5.33 13.38
CA ASN A 238 1.15 5.63 12.96
C ASN A 238 0.80 7.09 13.26
N CYS A 239 1.01 7.54 14.50
CA CYS A 239 0.59 8.85 14.96
C CYS A 239 1.48 9.41 16.05
N LEU A 240 1.57 10.73 16.13
CA LEU A 240 2.15 11.48 17.24
C LEU A 240 1.04 12.30 17.91
N SER A 241 1.00 12.27 19.24
CA SER A 241 0.16 13.19 20.02
C SER A 241 0.49 14.66 19.71
N LEU A 242 -0.48 15.56 19.91
CA LEU A 242 -0.37 16.97 19.55
C LEU A 242 0.86 17.68 20.15
N ASP A 243 1.24 17.30 21.37
CA ASP A 243 2.39 17.87 22.09
C ASP A 243 3.72 17.17 21.78
N GLY A 244 3.71 16.16 20.90
CA GLY A 244 4.90 15.43 20.48
C GLY A 244 5.45 14.43 21.50
N LYS A 245 4.73 14.11 22.59
CA LYS A 245 5.28 13.29 23.69
C LYS A 245 4.80 11.84 23.71
N GLU A 246 3.76 11.50 23.00
CA GLU A 246 3.30 10.12 22.79
C GLU A 246 3.36 9.77 21.31
N MET A 247 3.90 8.59 21.01
CA MET A 247 3.99 8.02 19.68
C MET A 247 3.23 6.69 19.68
N TYR A 248 2.34 6.53 18.72
CA TYR A 248 1.57 5.30 18.46
C TYR A 248 2.14 4.60 17.24
N LEU A 249 2.27 3.29 17.33
CA LEU A 249 2.86 2.42 16.32
C LEU A 249 2.00 1.17 16.19
N ASN A 250 2.08 0.49 15.06
CA ASN A 250 1.70 -0.91 14.99
C ASN A 250 2.96 -1.78 14.91
N LYS A 251 2.87 -3.00 15.40
CA LYS A 251 3.88 -4.04 15.24
C LYS A 251 3.27 -5.16 14.41
N GLU A 252 3.90 -5.47 13.29
CA GLU A 252 3.42 -6.48 12.37
C GLU A 252 4.30 -7.74 12.42
N ASP A 253 3.67 -8.90 12.49
CA ASP A 253 4.30 -10.19 12.23
C ASP A 253 3.50 -10.96 11.17
N ASN A 254 3.96 -12.15 10.79
CA ASN A 254 3.34 -12.93 9.70
C ASN A 254 1.87 -13.33 9.96
N PHE A 255 1.34 -13.13 11.18
CA PHE A 255 0.02 -13.59 11.57
C PHE A 255 -0.84 -12.52 12.25
N ASN A 256 -0.24 -11.43 12.73
CA ASN A 256 -0.95 -10.41 13.49
C ASN A 256 -0.33 -9.01 13.32
N SER A 257 -1.14 -7.97 13.54
CA SER A 257 -0.66 -6.62 13.78
C SER A 257 -1.29 -6.08 15.04
N ASP A 258 -0.47 -5.60 15.97
CA ASP A 258 -0.88 -5.10 17.29
C ASP A 258 -0.48 -3.63 17.45
N ILE A 259 -1.27 -2.83 18.17
CA ILE A 259 -0.93 -1.44 18.48
C ILE A 259 -0.02 -1.33 19.70
N TYR A 260 1.03 -0.54 19.55
CA TYR A 260 2.01 -0.18 20.56
C TYR A 260 2.01 1.33 20.75
N TYR A 261 2.54 1.77 21.88
CA TYR A 261 2.85 3.17 22.08
C TYR A 261 4.16 3.35 22.87
N SER A 262 4.78 4.51 22.71
CA SER A 262 5.93 4.96 23.48
C SER A 262 5.72 6.39 23.96
N LYS A 263 6.40 6.76 25.05
CA LYS A 263 6.38 8.12 25.61
C LYS A 263 7.78 8.74 25.56
N PHE A 264 7.82 10.05 25.36
CA PHE A 264 9.02 10.86 25.47
C PHE A 264 9.14 11.41 26.89
N GLU A 265 10.06 10.85 27.68
CA GLU A 265 10.30 11.22 29.08
C GLU A 265 11.79 11.31 29.37
N GLY A 266 12.20 12.32 30.14
CA GLY A 266 13.62 12.47 30.50
C GLY A 266 14.55 12.67 29.31
N ASN A 267 14.06 13.33 28.24
CA ASN A 267 14.78 13.60 26.99
C ASN A 267 15.12 12.35 26.16
N GLN A 268 14.29 11.31 26.27
CA GLN A 268 14.39 10.07 25.49
C GLN A 268 13.01 9.45 25.27
N TRP A 269 12.85 8.73 24.15
CA TRP A 269 11.73 7.81 24.01
C TRP A 269 11.94 6.60 24.92
N LEU A 270 10.86 6.15 25.56
CA LEU A 270 10.86 4.93 26.35
C LEU A 270 10.67 3.71 25.44
N LYS A 271 10.88 2.53 26.02
CA LYS A 271 10.52 1.26 25.38
C LYS A 271 9.06 1.31 24.89
N SER A 272 8.79 0.88 23.66
CA SER A 272 7.42 0.73 23.18
C SER A 272 6.73 -0.42 23.89
N VAL A 273 5.48 -0.20 24.30
CA VAL A 273 4.68 -1.20 25.01
C VAL A 273 3.34 -1.40 24.28
N PRO A 274 2.82 -2.64 24.24
CA PRO A 274 1.55 -2.90 23.59
C PRO A 274 0.41 -2.20 24.36
N LEU A 275 -0.61 -1.77 23.63
CA LEU A 275 -1.87 -1.38 24.25
C LEU A 275 -2.60 -2.59 24.86
N GLY A 276 -3.63 -2.30 25.66
CA GLY A 276 -4.41 -3.31 26.35
C GLY A 276 -5.20 -4.22 25.41
N LYS A 277 -5.71 -5.34 25.95
CA LYS A 277 -6.45 -6.37 25.22
C LYS A 277 -7.78 -5.90 24.60
N GLN A 278 -8.25 -4.72 24.99
CA GLN A 278 -9.40 -4.07 24.35
C GLN A 278 -9.03 -3.57 22.94
N ILE A 279 -7.79 -3.10 22.77
CA ILE A 279 -7.29 -2.62 21.49
C ILE A 279 -6.66 -3.77 20.71
N ASN A 280 -5.68 -4.46 21.31
CA ASN A 280 -4.94 -5.53 20.65
C ASN A 280 -5.67 -6.86 20.82
N THR A 281 -6.16 -7.41 19.72
CA THR A 281 -7.01 -8.59 19.72
C THR A 281 -6.40 -9.74 18.91
N LYS A 282 -7.24 -10.60 18.34
CA LYS A 282 -6.83 -11.63 17.37
C LYS A 282 -7.03 -11.16 15.93
N TYR A 283 -7.59 -9.97 15.78
CA TYR A 283 -7.81 -9.31 14.51
C TYR A 283 -6.60 -8.44 14.23
N TRP A 284 -6.44 -8.05 12.98
CA TRP A 284 -5.38 -7.16 12.56
C TRP A 284 -5.70 -5.76 13.07
N GLU A 285 -4.77 -5.11 13.74
CA GLU A 285 -4.82 -3.71 14.11
C GLU A 285 -3.64 -2.96 13.45
N SER A 286 -3.89 -2.31 12.32
CA SER A 286 -2.84 -1.77 11.42
C SER A 286 -2.46 -0.32 11.69
N HIS A 287 -3.33 0.45 12.33
CA HIS A 287 -3.10 1.87 12.54
C HIS A 287 -3.84 2.40 13.77
N ALA A 288 -3.20 3.28 14.53
CA ALA A 288 -3.85 4.01 15.62
C ALA A 288 -3.49 5.50 15.64
N CYS A 289 -4.49 6.36 15.90
CA CYS A 289 -4.32 7.81 16.01
C CYS A 289 -5.06 8.37 17.22
N ILE A 290 -4.33 9.07 18.09
CA ILE A 290 -4.85 9.69 19.30
C ILE A 290 -5.47 11.06 18.99
N SER A 291 -6.60 11.38 19.62
CA SER A 291 -7.25 12.68 19.49
C SER A 291 -6.43 13.82 20.10
N PRO A 292 -6.63 15.07 19.64
CA PRO A 292 -5.92 16.23 20.18
C PRO A 292 -6.06 16.41 21.70
N ASP A 293 -7.20 16.01 22.27
CA ASP A 293 -7.46 16.08 23.72
C ASP A 293 -7.05 14.81 24.49
N GLY A 294 -6.52 13.80 23.80
CA GLY A 294 -6.03 12.55 24.37
C GLY A 294 -7.12 11.59 24.84
N LYS A 295 -8.39 11.78 24.42
CA LYS A 295 -9.52 11.00 24.93
C LYS A 295 -10.15 10.03 23.94
N GLU A 296 -9.90 10.18 22.65
CA GLU A 296 -10.40 9.28 21.60
C GLU A 296 -9.18 8.67 20.88
N LEU A 297 -9.22 7.37 20.58
CA LEU A 297 -8.23 6.66 19.79
C LEU A 297 -8.93 6.07 18.57
N LEU A 298 -8.56 6.55 17.39
CA LEU A 298 -8.94 5.91 16.13
C LEU A 298 -8.10 4.66 15.94
N LEU A 299 -8.72 3.60 15.42
CA LEU A 299 -8.10 2.31 15.19
C LEU A 299 -8.55 1.77 13.82
N THR A 300 -7.62 1.26 13.02
CA THR A 300 -7.98 0.49 11.81
C THR A 300 -7.90 -1.00 12.11
N SER A 301 -8.97 -1.76 11.84
CA SER A 301 -9.01 -3.19 12.16
C SER A 301 -9.97 -4.02 11.30
N ASN A 302 -9.70 -5.32 11.15
CA ASN A 302 -10.57 -6.29 10.48
C ASN A 302 -11.43 -7.11 11.45
N ARG A 303 -11.99 -6.44 12.47
CA ARG A 303 -12.86 -7.09 13.45
C ARG A 303 -14.09 -7.70 12.78
N LYS A 304 -14.74 -8.63 13.48
CA LYS A 304 -15.86 -9.40 12.92
C LYS A 304 -17.02 -8.54 12.41
N ASP A 305 -17.22 -7.38 13.02
CA ASP A 305 -18.25 -6.41 12.71
C ASP A 305 -17.82 -5.35 11.67
N SER A 306 -16.64 -5.51 11.05
CA SER A 306 -16.24 -4.69 9.90
C SER A 306 -17.19 -4.89 8.72
N TYR A 307 -17.43 -3.83 7.96
CA TYR A 307 -18.21 -3.85 6.73
C TYR A 307 -17.41 -4.46 5.58
N GLY A 308 -16.12 -4.12 5.48
CA GLY A 308 -15.22 -4.66 4.48
C GLY A 308 -14.07 -5.46 5.10
N GLY A 309 -12.85 -5.28 4.58
CA GLY A 309 -11.66 -5.92 5.11
C GLY A 309 -11.18 -5.19 6.37
N MET A 310 -10.62 -4.00 6.17
CA MET A 310 -10.16 -3.10 7.24
C MET A 310 -11.15 -1.94 7.39
N ASP A 311 -11.60 -1.70 8.63
CA ASP A 311 -12.53 -0.60 8.95
C ASP A 311 -11.93 0.30 10.04
N ILE A 312 -12.42 1.53 10.11
CA ILE A 312 -12.08 2.50 11.16
C ILE A 312 -13.04 2.38 12.35
N TYR A 313 -12.45 2.27 13.53
CA TYR A 313 -13.10 2.22 14.83
C TYR A 313 -12.64 3.40 15.70
N VAL A 314 -13.42 3.72 16.73
CA VAL A 314 -13.03 4.66 17.78
C VAL A 314 -13.14 4.01 19.17
N SER A 315 -12.11 4.16 19.98
CA SER A 315 -12.12 3.85 21.40
C SER A 315 -12.00 5.13 22.21
N THR A 316 -12.56 5.14 23.42
CA THR A 316 -12.49 6.31 24.33
C THR A 316 -11.71 5.96 25.58
N LEU A 317 -11.05 6.95 26.16
CA LEU A 317 -10.30 6.79 27.40
C LEU A 317 -11.25 6.85 28.60
N ASN A 318 -11.30 5.78 29.37
CA ASN A 318 -12.07 5.69 30.61
C ASN A 318 -11.43 6.49 31.74
N GLU A 319 -12.22 6.77 32.79
CA GLU A 319 -11.74 7.46 33.99
C GLU A 319 -10.61 6.73 34.74
N ASP A 320 -10.48 5.41 34.54
CA ASP A 320 -9.42 4.58 35.12
C ASP A 320 -8.12 4.56 34.29
N GLY A 321 -8.09 5.28 33.17
CA GLY A 321 -6.95 5.36 32.26
C GLY A 321 -6.83 4.22 31.25
N GLY A 322 -7.84 3.33 31.16
CA GLY A 322 -7.92 2.28 30.14
C GLY A 322 -8.74 2.70 28.91
N TRP A 323 -8.45 2.12 27.75
CA TRP A 323 -9.27 2.28 26.54
C TRP A 323 -10.55 1.44 26.62
N THR A 324 -11.68 1.97 26.15
CA THR A 324 -12.93 1.20 25.97
C THR A 324 -12.80 0.17 24.84
N GLU A 325 -13.78 -0.72 24.74
CA GLU A 325 -13.94 -1.50 23.52
C GLU A 325 -14.14 -0.54 22.32
N PRO A 326 -13.38 -0.70 21.21
CA PRO A 326 -13.57 0.11 20.02
C PRO A 326 -14.95 -0.09 19.40
N VAL A 327 -15.55 1.00 18.92
CA VAL A 327 -16.84 1.03 18.22
C VAL A 327 -16.60 1.38 16.77
N ASN A 328 -17.15 0.60 15.84
CA ASN A 328 -17.07 0.85 14.40
C ASN A 328 -17.69 2.22 14.07
N LEU A 329 -17.04 3.03 13.22
CA LEU A 329 -17.51 4.37 12.86
C LEU A 329 -18.76 4.39 11.94
N GLY A 330 -19.26 3.22 11.54
CA GLY A 330 -20.49 3.07 10.78
C GLY A 330 -20.31 3.27 9.27
N ASP A 331 -21.39 3.03 8.53
CA ASP A 331 -21.48 3.00 7.07
C ASP A 331 -21.29 4.36 6.38
N THR A 332 -21.17 5.44 7.16
CA THR A 332 -20.80 6.76 6.63
C THR A 332 -19.31 6.87 6.36
N ILE A 333 -18.48 6.26 7.21
CA ILE A 333 -17.02 6.26 7.09
C ILE A 333 -16.53 4.97 6.45
N ASN A 334 -17.03 3.83 6.94
CA ASN A 334 -16.60 2.52 6.49
C ASN A 334 -17.47 2.01 5.33
N THR A 335 -16.87 1.26 4.42
CA THR A 335 -17.52 0.72 3.23
C THR A 335 -17.40 -0.80 3.17
N GLU A 336 -17.92 -1.43 2.13
CA GLU A 336 -17.70 -2.88 1.88
C GLU A 336 -16.25 -3.19 1.46
N LEU A 337 -15.39 -2.16 1.33
CA LEU A 337 -13.96 -2.29 1.03
C LEU A 337 -13.09 -1.88 2.22
N ASN A 338 -11.84 -1.49 1.98
CA ASN A 338 -10.90 -1.13 3.04
C ASN A 338 -10.83 0.38 3.25
N GLU A 339 -10.82 0.75 4.53
CA GLU A 339 -10.44 2.06 5.05
C GLU A 339 -9.22 1.93 5.97
N ASP A 340 -8.24 2.84 5.86
CA ASP A 340 -7.00 2.79 6.64
C ASP A 340 -6.41 4.20 6.89
N ASN A 341 -5.36 4.24 7.70
CA ASN A 341 -4.56 5.40 8.09
C ASN A 341 -5.39 6.61 8.55
N PRO A 342 -6.27 6.44 9.56
CA PRO A 342 -7.06 7.51 10.11
C PRO A 342 -6.21 8.52 10.90
N PHE A 343 -6.46 9.81 10.68
CA PHE A 343 -5.88 10.93 11.43
C PHE A 343 -6.95 11.92 11.86
N PHE A 344 -6.79 12.48 13.06
CA PHE A 344 -7.53 13.69 13.45
C PHE A 344 -6.84 14.96 12.93
N SER A 345 -7.63 15.97 12.56
CA SER A 345 -7.15 17.36 12.54
C SER A 345 -6.76 17.80 13.95
N ALA A 346 -5.89 18.80 14.06
CA ALA A 346 -5.42 19.34 15.34
C ALA A 346 -6.55 19.92 16.21
N ASP A 347 -7.64 20.38 15.58
CA ASP A 347 -8.82 20.88 16.27
C ASP A 347 -9.88 19.79 16.58
N GLY A 348 -9.62 18.54 16.16
CA GLY A 348 -10.47 17.37 16.38
C GLY A 348 -11.79 17.40 15.60
N LYS A 349 -11.95 18.31 14.64
CA LYS A 349 -13.19 18.47 13.87
C LYS A 349 -13.19 17.74 12.54
N ARG A 350 -12.04 17.23 12.09
CA ARG A 350 -11.93 16.44 10.86
C ARG A 350 -11.25 15.11 11.12
N LEU A 351 -11.79 14.09 10.46
CA LEU A 351 -11.15 12.79 10.28
C LEU A 351 -10.60 12.76 8.86
N TYR A 352 -9.29 12.56 8.71
CA TYR A 352 -8.65 12.23 7.45
C TYR A 352 -8.39 10.72 7.41
N PHE A 353 -8.58 10.07 6.27
CA PHE A 353 -8.36 8.63 6.13
C PHE A 353 -8.18 8.26 4.66
N SER A 354 -7.63 7.08 4.41
CA SER A 354 -7.50 6.52 3.06
C SER A 354 -8.57 5.46 2.87
N SER A 355 -9.23 5.39 1.71
CA SER A 355 -10.28 4.41 1.45
C SER A 355 -10.26 3.91 0.02
N GLN A 356 -10.60 2.63 -0.16
CA GLN A 356 -10.89 2.06 -1.48
C GLN A 356 -12.33 2.30 -1.92
N GLY A 357 -13.21 2.66 -0.98
CA GLY A 357 -14.62 2.97 -1.20
C GLY A 357 -14.87 4.41 -1.65
N HIS A 358 -16.10 4.87 -1.38
CA HIS A 358 -16.56 6.25 -1.64
C HIS A 358 -16.42 6.71 -3.11
N TYR A 359 -16.33 8.03 -3.32
CA TYR A 359 -16.07 8.63 -4.63
C TYR A 359 -14.56 8.57 -4.91
N ASN A 360 -14.09 7.38 -5.26
CA ASN A 360 -12.69 7.10 -5.53
C ASN A 360 -12.31 7.48 -6.98
N ILE A 361 -11.06 7.86 -7.21
CA ILE A 361 -10.43 8.09 -8.53
C ILE A 361 -9.26 7.12 -8.78
N GLY A 362 -8.74 6.51 -7.72
CA GLY A 362 -7.63 5.56 -7.70
C GLY A 362 -8.00 4.20 -7.13
N GLY A 363 -7.01 3.58 -6.46
CA GLY A 363 -7.18 2.35 -5.69
C GLY A 363 -7.53 2.69 -4.25
N TYR A 364 -6.59 3.23 -3.49
CA TYR A 364 -6.87 4.03 -2.29
C TYR A 364 -6.83 5.52 -2.62
N ASP A 365 -7.79 6.27 -2.09
CA ASP A 365 -7.79 7.73 -2.12
C ASP A 365 -7.87 8.28 -0.70
N ILE A 366 -7.31 9.48 -0.49
CA ILE A 366 -7.43 10.22 0.75
C ILE A 366 -8.76 11.00 0.77
N PHE A 367 -9.49 10.84 1.86
CA PHE A 367 -10.72 11.54 2.17
C PHE A 367 -10.61 12.31 3.48
N TYR A 368 -11.48 13.30 3.64
CA TYR A 368 -11.82 13.83 4.96
C TYR A 368 -13.32 13.79 5.23
N ALA A 369 -13.69 13.71 6.50
CA ALA A 369 -15.06 13.88 6.97
C ALA A 369 -15.10 14.89 8.13
N ASP A 370 -16.01 15.85 8.05
CA ASP A 370 -16.23 16.83 9.13
C ASP A 370 -17.11 16.23 10.23
N ARG A 371 -16.71 16.46 11.49
CA ARG A 371 -17.51 16.12 12.67
C ARG A 371 -18.70 17.08 12.76
N GLN A 372 -19.89 16.52 12.84
CA GLN A 372 -21.15 17.25 12.95
C GLN A 372 -21.37 17.72 14.39
N ALA A 373 -22.33 18.64 14.57
CA ALA A 373 -22.64 19.21 15.89
C ALA A 373 -23.16 18.17 16.91
N ASP A 374 -23.70 17.05 16.45
CA ASP A 374 -24.16 15.93 17.29
C ASP A 374 -23.05 14.90 17.58
N GLY A 375 -21.83 15.14 17.08
CA GLY A 375 -20.67 14.27 17.26
C GLY A 375 -20.50 13.18 16.20
N SER A 376 -21.48 13.00 15.30
CA SER A 376 -21.38 12.08 14.15
C SER A 376 -20.42 12.59 13.08
N TRP A 377 -19.97 11.72 12.18
CA TRP A 377 -19.16 12.11 11.02
C TRP A 377 -20.04 12.41 9.81
N GLY A 378 -19.68 13.44 9.05
CA GLY A 378 -20.32 13.78 7.78
C GLY A 378 -19.89 12.87 6.63
N LYS A 379 -20.50 13.09 5.47
CA LYS A 379 -20.12 12.37 4.23
C LYS A 379 -18.65 12.64 3.87
N PRO A 380 -17.85 11.61 3.60
CA PRO A 380 -16.47 11.78 3.15
C PRO A 380 -16.34 12.58 1.85
N VAL A 381 -15.34 13.44 1.81
CA VAL A 381 -14.97 14.29 0.67
C VAL A 381 -13.57 13.89 0.22
N ASN A 382 -13.44 13.52 -1.05
CA ASN A 382 -12.17 13.20 -1.69
C ASN A 382 -11.29 14.45 -1.76
N LEU A 383 -10.00 14.35 -1.44
CA LEU A 383 -9.08 15.50 -1.48
C LEU A 383 -8.75 16.00 -2.90
N GLY A 384 -9.15 15.24 -3.92
CA GLY A 384 -9.12 15.65 -5.32
C GLY A 384 -7.75 15.45 -5.99
N TYR A 385 -7.76 15.52 -7.32
CA TYR A 385 -6.56 15.39 -8.14
C TYR A 385 -5.80 16.74 -8.22
N PRO A 386 -4.45 16.79 -8.19
CA PRO A 386 -3.51 15.67 -8.17
C PRO A 386 -3.00 15.29 -6.78
N LEU A 387 -3.71 15.63 -5.70
CA LEU A 387 -3.33 15.16 -4.37
C LEU A 387 -3.63 13.66 -4.21
N ASN A 388 -4.83 13.25 -4.61
CA ASN A 388 -5.12 11.88 -5.00
C ASN A 388 -4.77 11.69 -6.47
N THR A 389 -4.30 10.50 -6.79
CA THR A 389 -3.85 10.06 -8.10
C THR A 389 -4.78 8.98 -8.62
N THR A 390 -4.44 8.40 -9.76
CA THR A 390 -5.12 7.22 -10.28
C THR A 390 -4.45 5.92 -9.80
N ASP A 391 -3.63 5.98 -8.75
CA ASP A 391 -3.02 4.84 -8.07
C ASP A 391 -3.49 4.78 -6.60
N ASP A 392 -2.65 4.36 -5.66
CA ASP A 392 -2.96 4.32 -4.23
C ASP A 392 -2.32 5.52 -3.51
N ASP A 393 -3.17 6.32 -2.87
CA ASP A 393 -2.78 7.46 -2.04
C ASP A 393 -3.15 7.20 -0.59
N LEU A 394 -2.12 7.11 0.24
CA LEU A 394 -2.20 6.67 1.64
C LEU A 394 -1.43 7.62 2.56
N PHE A 395 -1.69 7.50 3.86
CA PHE A 395 -0.93 8.15 4.93
C PHE A 395 -0.77 9.67 4.76
N PHE A 396 -1.90 10.38 4.75
CA PHE A 396 -1.93 11.84 4.76
C PHE A 396 -1.94 12.35 6.20
N MET A 397 -0.82 12.90 6.67
CA MET A 397 -0.71 13.42 8.03
C MET A 397 -1.07 14.92 8.08
N PRO A 398 -2.24 15.31 8.61
CA PRO A 398 -2.70 16.69 8.61
C PRO A 398 -2.07 17.50 9.75
N LEU A 399 -1.86 18.79 9.49
CA LEU A 399 -1.52 19.82 10.47
C LEU A 399 -2.65 20.85 10.55
N GLY A 400 -2.88 21.38 11.75
CA GLY A 400 -3.94 22.37 11.97
C GLY A 400 -5.31 21.86 11.55
N ASP A 401 -5.97 22.55 10.61
CA ASP A 401 -7.25 22.17 10.00
C ASP A 401 -7.11 21.24 8.78
N GLY A 402 -5.86 20.88 8.43
CA GLY A 402 -5.47 20.06 7.28
C GLY A 402 -5.20 20.85 6.00
N LYS A 403 -5.13 22.18 6.04
CA LYS A 403 -4.53 22.98 4.94
C LYS A 403 -3.02 22.82 4.84
N LEU A 404 -2.39 22.26 5.85
CA LEU A 404 -1.00 21.84 5.84
C LEU A 404 -0.95 20.33 6.10
N ALA A 405 -0.02 19.63 5.47
CA ALA A 405 0.15 18.20 5.69
C ALA A 405 1.56 17.72 5.36
N TYR A 406 1.86 16.52 5.83
CA TYR A 406 3.02 15.75 5.42
C TYR A 406 2.59 14.42 4.81
N GLN A 407 3.22 14.06 3.70
CA GLN A 407 2.97 12.79 3.03
C GLN A 407 4.25 12.36 2.32
N ALA A 408 4.45 11.05 2.20
CA ALA A 408 5.50 10.49 1.36
C ALA A 408 4.92 10.00 0.03
N ILE A 409 5.56 10.38 -1.07
CA ILE A 409 5.07 10.11 -2.43
C ILE A 409 6.17 9.54 -3.31
N PHE A 410 5.76 8.88 -4.41
CA PHE A 410 6.66 8.53 -5.51
C PHE A 410 6.72 9.68 -6.51
N ASP A 411 7.93 10.05 -6.91
CA ASP A 411 8.17 11.06 -7.94
C ASP A 411 9.52 10.74 -8.60
N ASP A 412 9.64 10.98 -9.91
CA ASP A 412 10.89 10.76 -10.66
C ASP A 412 12.02 11.69 -10.18
N GLU A 413 11.69 12.80 -9.53
CA GLU A 413 12.64 13.77 -8.96
C GLU A 413 13.10 13.43 -7.54
N ASN A 414 12.55 12.35 -6.94
CA ASN A 414 12.93 11.92 -5.59
C ASN A 414 14.41 11.48 -5.51
N ILE A 415 14.99 11.65 -4.32
CA ILE A 415 16.29 11.09 -3.93
C ILE A 415 16.15 9.57 -3.74
N GLY A 416 15.10 9.19 -3.04
CA GLY A 416 14.72 7.82 -2.75
C GLY A 416 13.62 7.32 -3.67
N SER A 417 13.08 6.15 -3.34
CA SER A 417 11.86 5.65 -3.99
C SER A 417 10.63 6.45 -3.54
N ARG A 418 10.50 6.68 -2.23
CA ARG A 418 9.58 7.68 -1.67
C ARG A 418 10.37 8.70 -0.89
N ASP A 419 9.98 9.94 -1.09
CA ASP A 419 10.46 11.08 -0.32
C ASP A 419 9.27 11.73 0.38
N ILE A 420 9.53 12.31 1.54
CA ILE A 420 8.59 13.07 2.34
C ILE A 420 8.52 14.50 1.82
N TYR A 421 7.29 14.98 1.69
CA TYR A 421 6.99 16.34 1.27
C TYR A 421 6.04 16.99 2.28
N ARG A 422 6.15 18.32 2.37
CA ARG A 422 5.20 19.18 3.05
C ARG A 422 4.25 19.77 2.01
N PHE A 423 2.95 19.68 2.27
CA PHE A 423 1.91 20.20 1.40
C PHE A 423 1.21 21.39 2.05
N GLN A 424 0.88 22.38 1.23
CA GLN A 424 0.00 23.48 1.59
C GLN A 424 -1.15 23.55 0.58
N LEU A 425 -2.38 23.35 1.05
CA LEU A 425 -3.60 23.33 0.25
C LEU A 425 -4.30 24.69 0.25
N PHE A 426 -4.95 25.02 -0.87
CA PHE A 426 -5.67 26.27 -1.07
C PHE A 426 -7.09 26.00 -1.56
N ASP A 427 -8.06 26.82 -1.10
CA ASP A 427 -9.46 26.62 -1.45
C ASP A 427 -9.77 27.19 -2.84
N THR A 428 -8.95 28.14 -3.32
CA THR A 428 -9.14 28.81 -4.62
C THR A 428 -7.84 29.03 -5.36
N GLU A 429 -7.93 29.12 -6.69
CA GLU A 429 -6.80 29.49 -7.55
C GLU A 429 -6.21 30.85 -7.17
N ALA A 430 -7.05 31.81 -6.77
CA ALA A 430 -6.61 33.14 -6.40
C ALA A 430 -5.74 33.14 -5.13
N GLU A 431 -6.08 32.30 -4.15
CA GLU A 431 -5.25 32.11 -2.95
C GLU A 431 -3.92 31.45 -3.30
N TYR A 432 -3.95 30.43 -4.16
CA TYR A 432 -2.75 29.72 -4.60
C TYR A 432 -1.79 30.63 -5.38
N LEU A 433 -2.29 31.41 -6.33
CA LEU A 433 -1.47 32.33 -7.13
C LEU A 433 -0.90 33.52 -6.33
N ALA A 434 -1.42 33.76 -5.12
CA ALA A 434 -0.97 34.82 -4.23
C ALA A 434 0.10 34.37 -3.23
N ALA A 435 0.27 33.07 -3.02
CA ALA A 435 1.31 32.47 -2.19
C ALA A 435 2.64 32.38 -2.97
#